data_AF-A0A1H4FVN6-F1
#
_entry.id   AF-A0A1H4FVN6-F1
#
_cell.length_a   1.000
_cell.length_b   1.000
_cell.length_c   1.000
_cell.angle_alpha   90.00
_cell.angle_beta   90.00
_cell.angle_gamma   90.00
#
_symmetry.space_group_name_H-M   'P 1'
#
loop_
_entity.id
_entity.type
_entity.pdbx_description
1 polymer ?
#
loop_
_entity_poly.entity_id
_entity_poly.type
_entity_poly.pdbx_seq_one_letter_code
_entity_poly.pdbx_strand_id
1 'polypeptide(L)'
;MQFCANEKSDSTSACKFLKTKLKLTINEEKSGIKRPVHFTILGFGFVPTYKKGSKNDYQLVVGEKAWKKLKEKLKNMSRKTAPVKLEDRIAKINEIQRGWLNYFRGTSITGKLRDIDGWLRI
;
A
#
# COMPACT_ATOMS: atom_id res chain seq x y z
N MET A 1 3.20 17.78 16.89
CA MET A 1 3.36 16.40 17.40
C MET A 1 2.68 16.31 18.75
N GLN A 2 1.40 15.93 18.82
CA GLN A 2 0.73 15.66 20.10
C GLN A 2 -0.55 14.88 19.85
N PHE A 3 -0.54 13.57 20.14
CA PHE A 3 -1.70 12.70 19.96
C PHE A 3 -2.63 12.62 21.17
N CYS A 4 -2.20 13.11 22.34
CA CYS A 4 -3.02 13.07 23.56
C CYS A 4 -3.59 14.43 23.97
N ALA A 5 -3.29 15.53 23.26
CA ALA A 5 -3.64 16.88 23.73
C ALA A 5 -4.80 17.57 23.00
N ASN A 6 -5.28 17.08 21.85
CA ASN A 6 -6.33 17.79 21.11
C ASN A 6 -7.49 16.87 20.68
N GLU A 7 -8.54 16.96 21.50
CA GLU A 7 -9.98 16.89 21.18
C GLU A 7 -10.39 15.98 20.00
N LYS A 8 -10.69 14.73 20.35
CA LYS A 8 -11.85 13.93 19.90
C LYS A 8 -11.94 12.67 20.78
N SER A 9 -13.08 12.47 21.44
CA SER A 9 -13.31 11.60 22.61
C SER A 9 -12.90 10.12 22.46
N ASP A 10 -12.85 9.59 21.24
CA ASP A 10 -12.84 8.14 21.03
C ASP A 10 -11.44 7.52 20.89
N SER A 11 -10.44 8.27 20.44
CA SER A 11 -9.06 7.74 20.32
C SER A 11 -8.39 7.58 21.70
N THR A 12 -8.74 8.45 22.65
CA THR A 12 -8.21 8.45 24.00
C THR A 12 -8.66 7.23 24.79
N SER A 13 -9.89 6.75 24.59
CA SER A 13 -10.42 5.57 25.28
C SER A 13 -9.73 4.28 24.82
N ALA A 14 -9.54 4.11 23.51
CA ALA A 14 -8.79 2.99 22.94
C ALA A 14 -7.32 2.99 23.38
N CYS A 15 -6.65 4.15 23.32
CA CYS A 15 -5.27 4.29 23.80
C CYS A 15 -5.14 4.00 25.30
N LYS A 16 -6.10 4.47 26.11
CA LYS A 16 -6.14 4.20 27.56
C LYS A 16 -6.36 2.72 27.84
N PHE A 17 -7.24 2.05 27.11
CA PHE A 17 -7.47 0.61 27.24
C PHE A 17 -6.19 -0.20 26.94
N LEU A 18 -5.52 0.10 25.83
CA LEU A 18 -4.28 -0.57 25.44
C LEU A 18 -3.17 -0.40 26.49
N LYS A 19 -3.03 0.80 27.06
CA LYS A 19 -2.03 1.09 28.10
C LYS A 19 -2.38 0.49 29.47
N THR A 20 -3.66 0.53 29.87
CA THR A 20 -4.07 0.15 31.24
C THR A 20 -4.37 -1.34 31.39
N LYS A 21 -5.11 -1.93 30.44
CA LYS A 21 -5.54 -3.34 30.52
C LYS A 21 -4.52 -4.28 29.89
N LEU A 22 -4.02 -3.92 28.70
CA LEU A 22 -3.09 -4.75 27.93
C LEU A 22 -1.61 -4.43 28.20
N LYS A 23 -1.33 -3.33 28.91
CA LYS A 23 0.04 -2.86 29.26
C LYS A 23 0.97 -2.72 28.04
N LEU A 24 0.41 -2.33 26.90
CA LEU A 24 1.15 -2.13 25.65
C LEU A 24 1.64 -0.68 25.51
N THR A 25 2.89 -0.52 25.09
CA THR A 25 3.46 0.77 24.72
C THR A 25 3.00 1.17 23.32
N ILE A 26 2.48 2.40 23.19
CA ILE A 26 1.99 2.93 21.92
C ILE A 26 3.13 3.67 21.22
N ASN A 27 3.36 3.37 19.94
CA ASN A 27 4.28 4.13 19.11
C ASN A 27 3.58 5.39 18.56
N GLU A 28 3.93 6.56 19.10
CA GLU A 28 3.29 7.84 18.78
C GLU A 28 3.70 8.41 17.41
N GLU A 29 4.81 7.96 16.83
CA GLU A 29 5.23 8.38 15.49
C GLU A 29 4.31 7.76 14.40
N LYS A 30 3.95 6.49 14.61
CA LYS A 30 3.09 5.73 13.71
C LYS A 30 1.61 5.98 13.96
N SER A 31 1.24 6.13 15.23
CA SER A 31 -0.16 6.20 15.64
C SER A 31 -0.69 7.63 15.53
N GLY A 32 -1.76 7.83 14.79
CA GLY A 32 -2.36 9.14 14.72
C GLY A 32 -3.50 9.39 13.74
N ILE A 33 -4.42 10.28 14.12
CA ILE A 33 -5.39 10.97 13.25
C ILE A 33 -4.63 11.80 12.22
N LYS A 34 -4.59 11.27 10.99
CA LYS A 34 -4.04 11.95 9.82
C LYS A 34 -5.12 12.01 8.75
N ARG A 35 -5.04 12.98 7.85
CA ARG A 35 -5.92 12.98 6.66
C ARG A 35 -5.65 11.69 5.86
N PRO A 36 -6.68 11.02 5.31
CA PRO A 36 -6.51 9.77 4.57
C PRO A 36 -5.46 9.86 3.45
N VAL A 37 -5.31 11.03 2.83
CA VAL A 37 -4.34 11.32 1.76
C VAL A 37 -2.88 11.09 2.19
N HIS A 38 -2.56 11.32 3.46
CA HIS A 38 -1.21 11.14 3.99
C HIS A 38 -1.04 9.82 4.75
N PHE A 39 -2.05 8.94 4.69
CA PHE A 39 -2.07 7.69 5.41
C PHE A 39 -1.94 6.50 4.45
N THR A 40 -1.20 5.48 4.88
CA THR A 40 -1.03 4.24 4.14
C THR A 40 -1.27 3.08 5.09
N ILE A 41 -2.13 2.15 4.71
CA ILE A 41 -2.50 0.98 5.50
C ILE A 41 -2.32 -0.28 4.67
N LEU A 42 -1.56 -1.26 5.18
CA LEU A 42 -1.37 -2.57 4.53
C LEU A 42 -0.94 -2.51 3.04
N GLY A 43 -0.26 -1.44 2.63
CA GLY A 43 0.16 -1.20 1.25
C GLY A 43 -0.84 -0.45 0.38
N PHE A 44 -1.98 -0.03 0.93
CA PHE A 44 -2.97 0.83 0.29
C PHE A 44 -2.82 2.28 0.75
N GLY A 45 -3.08 3.22 -0.16
CA GLY A 45 -3.22 4.65 0.12
C GLY A 45 -4.58 5.16 -0.36
N PHE A 46 -4.84 6.44 -0.11
CA PHE A 46 -6.11 7.09 -0.46
C PHE A 46 -5.84 8.36 -1.27
N VAL A 47 -6.61 8.54 -2.35
CA VAL A 47 -6.54 9.75 -3.19
C VAL A 47 -7.93 10.37 -3.25
N PRO A 48 -8.07 11.69 -3.07
CA PRO A 48 -9.37 12.36 -3.19
C PRO A 48 -9.90 12.20 -4.61
N THR A 49 -11.15 11.76 -4.74
CA THR A 49 -11.85 11.68 -6.02
C THR A 49 -12.55 13.00 -6.31
N TYR A 50 -12.13 13.69 -7.36
CA TYR A 50 -12.79 14.90 -7.82
C TYR A 50 -13.88 14.54 -8.84
N LYS A 51 -15.04 14.13 -8.34
CA LYS A 51 -16.27 14.00 -9.15
C LYS A 51 -17.17 15.21 -8.89
N LYS A 52 -17.64 15.86 -9.96
CA LYS A 52 -18.51 17.05 -9.89
C LYS A 52 -19.82 16.67 -9.20
N GLY A 53 -20.01 17.09 -7.95
CA GLY A 53 -21.21 16.80 -7.14
C GLY A 53 -20.99 15.94 -5.90
N SER A 54 -19.85 15.24 -5.79
CA SER A 54 -19.51 14.41 -4.62
C SER A 54 -18.32 15.02 -3.89
N LYS A 55 -18.60 15.73 -2.80
CA LYS A 55 -17.57 16.21 -1.87
C LYS A 55 -17.19 15.06 -0.94
N ASN A 56 -15.88 14.86 -0.74
CA ASN A 56 -15.29 14.00 0.30
C ASN A 56 -15.16 12.48 -0.01
N ASP A 57 -15.27 12.08 -1.27
CA ASP A 57 -15.01 10.69 -1.68
C ASP A 57 -13.50 10.42 -1.85
N TYR A 58 -13.04 9.29 -1.34
CA TYR A 58 -11.66 8.82 -1.48
C TYR A 58 -11.61 7.54 -2.31
N GLN A 59 -10.69 7.49 -3.26
CA GLN A 59 -10.38 6.29 -4.02
C GLN A 59 -9.23 5.54 -3.37
N LEU A 60 -9.39 4.21 -3.27
CA LEU A 60 -8.34 3.31 -2.84
C LEU A 60 -7.28 3.17 -3.93
N VAL A 61 -6.03 3.44 -3.58
CA VAL A 61 -4.87 3.30 -4.47
C VAL A 61 -3.81 2.41 -3.85
N VAL A 62 -2.91 1.89 -4.67
CA VAL A 62 -1.76 1.16 -4.16
C VAL A 62 -0.67 2.14 -3.74
N GLY A 63 -0.16 1.96 -2.52
CA GLY A 63 0.89 2.80 -1.94
C GLY A 63 2.23 2.62 -2.64
N GLU A 64 3.05 3.67 -2.61
CA GLU A 64 4.34 3.72 -3.30
C GLU A 64 5.31 2.60 -2.88
N LYS A 65 5.33 2.26 -1.58
CA LYS A 65 6.16 1.17 -1.06
C LYS A 65 5.79 -0.18 -1.68
N ALA A 66 4.50 -0.44 -1.92
CA ALA A 66 4.05 -1.68 -2.54
C ALA A 66 4.44 -1.75 -4.02
N TRP A 67 4.37 -0.63 -4.74
CA TRP A 67 4.89 -0.52 -6.11
C TRP A 67 6.40 -0.74 -6.19
N LYS A 68 7.17 -0.15 -5.27
CA LYS A 68 8.63 -0.34 -5.22
C LYS A 68 8.99 -1.81 -5.00
N LYS A 69 8.32 -2.48 -4.06
CA LYS A 69 8.50 -3.93 -3.81
C LYS A 69 8.17 -4.78 -5.03
N LEU A 70 7.10 -4.44 -5.78
CA LEU A 70 6.77 -5.13 -7.03
C LEU A 70 7.89 -4.98 -8.06
N LYS A 71 8.34 -3.73 -8.30
CA LYS A 71 9.45 -3.45 -9.23
C LYS A 71 10.73 -4.17 -8.84
N GLU A 72 11.09 -4.20 -7.57
CA GLU A 72 12.27 -4.91 -7.06
C GLU A 72 12.16 -6.42 -7.29
N LYS A 73 11.00 -7.03 -6.99
CA LYS A 73 10.76 -8.46 -7.26
C LYS A 73 10.88 -8.79 -8.74
N LEU A 74 10.24 -7.98 -9.61
CA LEU A 74 10.30 -8.17 -11.06
C LEU A 74 11.73 -8.00 -11.59
N LYS A 75 12.46 -6.98 -11.12
CA LYS A 75 13.86 -6.73 -11.47
C LYS A 75 14.76 -7.90 -11.09
N ASN A 76 14.57 -8.47 -9.90
CA ASN A 76 15.36 -9.61 -9.45
C ASN A 76 15.10 -10.85 -10.30
N MET A 77 13.85 -11.08 -10.70
CA MET A 77 13.49 -12.21 -11.58
C MET A 77 13.96 -12.02 -13.02
N SER A 78 14.03 -10.78 -13.52
CA SER A 78 14.47 -10.49 -14.89
C SER A 78 16.00 -10.38 -15.05
N ARG A 79 16.77 -10.53 -13.97
CA ARG A 79 18.25 -10.48 -14.02
C ARG A 79 18.79 -11.53 -15.00
N LYS A 80 19.57 -11.06 -15.98
CA LYS A 80 20.22 -11.88 -17.02
C LYS A 80 21.22 -12.90 -16.47
N THR A 81 21.72 -12.69 -15.25
CA THR A 81 22.69 -13.55 -14.58
C THR A 81 22.07 -14.77 -13.87
N ALA A 82 20.74 -14.88 -13.82
CA ALA A 82 20.09 -16.03 -13.20
C ALA A 82 20.08 -17.24 -14.15
N PRO A 83 20.61 -18.41 -13.75
CA PRO A 83 20.63 -19.63 -14.57
C PRO A 83 19.24 -20.30 -14.53
N VAL A 84 18.24 -19.67 -15.15
CA VAL A 84 16.86 -20.17 -15.19
C VAL A 84 16.35 -20.14 -16.62
N LYS A 85 15.70 -21.23 -17.05
CA LYS A 85 15.06 -21.33 -18.37
C LYS A 85 14.06 -20.19 -18.54
N LEU A 86 13.90 -19.73 -19.79
CA LEU A 86 13.03 -18.59 -20.08
C LEU A 86 11.57 -18.89 -19.71
N GLU A 87 11.11 -20.11 -19.95
CA GLU A 87 9.75 -20.57 -19.64
C GLU A 87 9.45 -20.52 -18.14
N ASP A 88 10.33 -21.09 -17.32
CA ASP A 88 10.20 -21.07 -15.85
C ASP A 88 10.18 -19.63 -15.30
N ARG A 89 10.94 -18.74 -15.93
CA ARG A 89 11.00 -17.32 -15.58
C ARG A 89 9.69 -16.61 -15.89
N ILE A 90 9.11 -16.85 -17.07
CA ILE A 90 7.81 -16.30 -17.48
C ILE A 90 6.72 -16.81 -16.54
N ALA A 91 6.71 -18.12 -16.24
CA ALA A 91 5.77 -18.71 -15.29
C ALA A 91 5.84 -18.04 -13.91
N LYS A 92 7.05 -17.81 -13.39
CA LYS A 92 7.24 -17.15 -12.09
C LYS A 92 6.82 -15.68 -12.10
N ILE A 93 7.11 -14.95 -13.17
CA ILE A 93 6.66 -13.56 -13.33
C ILE A 93 5.13 -13.49 -13.34
N ASN A 94 4.48 -14.39 -14.09
CA ASN A 94 3.02 -14.48 -14.16
C ASN A 94 2.41 -14.80 -12.79
N GLU A 95 3.02 -15.69 -12.00
CA GLU A 95 2.57 -16.01 -10.64
C GLU A 95 2.64 -14.79 -9.72
N ILE A 96 3.77 -14.05 -9.75
CA ILE A 96 3.96 -12.82 -8.96
C ILE A 96 2.92 -11.77 -9.35
N GLN A 97 2.71 -11.55 -10.65
CA GLN A 97 1.74 -10.59 -11.15
C GLN A 97 0.32 -10.98 -10.72
N ARG A 98 -0.08 -12.24 -10.91
CA ARG A 98 -1.41 -12.75 -10.52
C ARG A 98 -1.67 -12.57 -9.02
N GLY A 99 -0.72 -12.99 -8.18
CA GLY A 99 -0.86 -12.84 -6.72
C GLY A 99 -0.97 -11.37 -6.30
N TRP A 100 -0.19 -10.50 -6.93
CA TRP A 100 -0.23 -9.06 -6.66
C TRP A 100 -1.54 -8.42 -7.11
N LEU A 101 -2.04 -8.77 -8.31
CA LEU A 101 -3.33 -8.29 -8.83
C LEU A 101 -4.49 -8.76 -7.97
N ASN A 102 -4.48 -10.00 -7.49
CA ASN A 102 -5.50 -10.52 -6.60
C ASN A 102 -5.55 -9.75 -5.28
N TYR A 103 -4.39 -9.44 -4.70
CA TYR A 103 -4.32 -8.65 -3.46
C TYR A 103 -4.82 -7.21 -3.64
N PHE A 104 -4.55 -6.58 -4.79
CA PHE A 104 -4.91 -5.18 -5.06
C PHE A 104 -6.15 -5.00 -5.96
N ARG A 105 -6.99 -6.05 -6.13
CA ARG A 105 -8.11 -6.12 -7.10
C ARG A 105 -9.12 -4.97 -7.03
N GLY A 106 -9.26 -4.32 -5.87
CA GLY A 106 -10.18 -3.20 -5.63
C GLY A 106 -9.62 -1.80 -5.91
N THR A 107 -8.44 -1.68 -6.53
CA THR A 107 -7.76 -0.40 -6.74
C THR A 107 -7.64 -0.04 -8.22
N SER A 108 -7.55 1.25 -8.55
CA SER A 108 -7.30 1.70 -9.93
C SER A 108 -5.82 1.57 -10.28
N ILE A 109 -5.45 0.43 -10.86
CA ILE A 109 -4.05 0.04 -11.13
C ILE A 109 -3.72 -0.21 -12.59
N THR A 110 -4.72 -0.30 -13.47
CA THR A 110 -4.56 -0.72 -14.87
C THR A 110 -3.54 0.12 -15.64
N GLY A 111 -3.59 1.44 -15.53
CA GLY A 111 -2.63 2.34 -16.19
C GLY A 111 -1.19 2.12 -15.73
N LYS A 112 -0.95 2.17 -14.42
CA LYS A 112 0.39 1.97 -13.84
C LYS A 112 0.96 0.58 -14.12
N LEU A 113 0.10 -0.44 -14.17
CA LEU A 113 0.51 -1.79 -14.49
C LEU A 113 1.02 -1.90 -15.94
N ARG A 114 0.34 -1.23 -16.88
CA ARG A 114 0.78 -1.16 -18.29
C ARG A 114 2.18 -0.54 -18.42
N ASP A 115 2.45 0.52 -17.66
CA ASP A 115 3.76 1.17 -17.67
C ASP A 115 4.87 0.25 -17.12
N ILE A 116 4.55 -0.55 -16.10
CA ILE A 116 5.49 -1.54 -15.53
C ILE A 116 5.73 -2.71 -16.49
N ASP A 117 4.69 -3.19 -17.17
CA ASP A 117 4.83 -4.23 -18.20
C ASP A 117 5.70 -3.75 -19.36
N GLY A 118 5.49 -2.51 -19.82
CA GLY A 118 6.34 -1.87 -20.82
C GLY A 118 7.79 -1.77 -20.36
N TRP A 119 8.03 -1.36 -19.11
CA TRP A 119 9.38 -1.29 -18.53
C TRP A 119 10.09 -2.65 -18.46
N LEU A 120 9.36 -3.76 -18.29
CA LEU A 120 9.94 -5.10 -18.21
C LEU A 120 10.41 -5.64 -19.57
N ARG A 121 9.87 -5.11 -20.67
CA ARG A 121 10.20 -5.52 -22.04
C ARG A 121 11.43 -4.79 -22.61
N ILE A 122 11.91 -3.74 -21.94
CA ILE A 122 13.10 -2.94 -22.29
C ILE A 122 14.33 -3.55 -21.60
#